data_AF-A0AAN6Y2D2-F1
#
_entry.id   AF-A0AAN6Y2D2-F1
#
_cell.length_a   1.000
_cell.length_b   1.000
_cell.length_c   1.000
_cell.angle_alpha   90.00
_cell.angle_beta   90.00
_cell.angle_gamma   90.00
#
_symmetry.space_group_name_H-M   'P 1'
#
loop_
_entity.id
_entity.type
_entity.pdbx_description
1 polymer ?
#
loop_
_entity_poly.entity_id
_entity_poly.type
_entity_poly.pdbx_seq_one_letter_code
_entity_poly.pdbx_strand_id
1 'polypeptide(L)'
;MIPVGSSGAIKQELVEALSNISKIDKTTLLDANNLSNVLIVRRMSWAAERRTTRIEDQAYSLLGIFGVNMPLIYGEREKAFIRLQQVIDQNHPDDLSLFAWSFLASKQDIQRPELSSLFATDPSLFRLCSFLERVRDSTIPSPNIVVTNKVVEILLGAAHGQKC
;
A
#
# COMPACT_ATOMS: atom_id res chain seq x y z
N MET A 1 -32.06 -35.46 14.46
CA MET A 1 -32.31 -34.29 13.62
C MET A 1 -31.30 -33.22 14.03
N ILE A 2 -30.18 -33.12 13.32
CA ILE A 2 -29.12 -32.13 13.60
C ILE A 2 -29.50 -30.84 12.86
N PRO A 3 -29.51 -29.66 13.50
CA PRO A 3 -29.91 -28.44 12.82
C PRO A 3 -28.81 -28.03 11.83
N VAL A 4 -29.18 -27.96 10.56
CA VAL A 4 -28.40 -27.31 9.50
C VAL A 4 -28.52 -25.81 9.71
N GLY A 5 -27.72 -25.28 10.62
CA GLY A 5 -27.40 -23.86 10.72
C GLY A 5 -25.94 -23.65 10.33
N SER A 6 -25.60 -22.44 9.87
CA SER A 6 -24.25 -21.86 10.00
C SER A 6 -23.27 -21.85 8.82
N SER A 7 -23.67 -22.08 7.56
CA SER A 7 -22.79 -21.74 6.42
C SER A 7 -22.43 -20.24 6.38
N GLY A 8 -23.41 -19.38 6.71
CA GLY A 8 -23.19 -17.93 6.83
C GLY A 8 -22.40 -17.50 8.07
N ALA A 9 -22.56 -18.20 9.20
CA ALA A 9 -21.87 -17.86 10.45
C ALA A 9 -20.39 -18.22 10.39
N ILE A 10 -20.04 -19.39 9.82
CA ILE A 10 -18.64 -19.80 9.60
C ILE A 10 -17.92 -18.79 8.69
N LYS A 11 -18.62 -18.27 7.67
CA LYS A 11 -18.07 -17.25 6.78
C LYS A 11 -17.77 -15.94 7.52
N GLN A 12 -18.64 -15.50 8.44
CA GLN A 12 -18.44 -14.28 9.20
C GLN A 12 -17.29 -14.41 10.22
N GLU A 13 -17.23 -15.51 10.96
CA GLU A 13 -16.15 -15.78 11.91
C GLU A 13 -14.78 -15.84 11.21
N LEU A 14 -14.72 -16.46 10.04
CA LEU A 14 -13.49 -16.50 9.23
C LEU A 14 -13.06 -15.10 8.77
N VAL A 15 -14.01 -14.28 8.30
CA VAL A 15 -13.72 -12.89 7.89
C VAL A 15 -13.24 -12.05 9.08
N GLU A 16 -13.81 -12.24 10.25
CA GLU A 16 -13.38 -11.59 11.49
C GLU A 16 -11.93 -11.96 11.83
N ALA A 17 -11.62 -13.25 11.86
CA ALA A 17 -10.29 -13.76 12.16
C ALA A 17 -9.25 -13.27 11.14
N LEU A 18 -9.56 -13.36 9.84
CA LEU A 18 -8.69 -12.90 8.78
C LEU A 18 -8.44 -11.39 8.84
N SER A 19 -9.47 -10.59 9.11
CA SER A 19 -9.32 -9.14 9.24
C SER A 19 -8.43 -8.77 10.42
N ASN A 20 -8.61 -9.43 11.56
CA ASN A 20 -7.80 -9.20 12.76
C ASN A 20 -6.33 -9.58 12.58
N ILE A 21 -6.04 -10.67 11.87
CA ILE A 21 -4.68 -11.16 11.64
C ILE A 21 -3.99 -10.36 10.53
N SER A 22 -4.66 -10.19 9.38
CA SER A 22 -4.05 -9.59 8.19
C SER A 22 -4.07 -8.06 8.17
N LYS A 23 -4.88 -7.45 9.05
CA LYS A 23 -5.20 -6.01 9.06
C LYS A 23 -5.92 -5.51 7.80
N ILE A 24 -6.39 -6.43 6.95
CA ILE A 24 -7.24 -6.12 5.79
C ILE A 24 -8.66 -5.89 6.30
N ASP A 25 -9.31 -4.83 5.84
CA ASP A 25 -10.68 -4.53 6.20
C ASP A 25 -11.65 -5.60 5.67
N LYS A 26 -12.71 -5.86 6.45
CA LYS A 26 -13.71 -6.88 6.11
C LYS A 26 -14.37 -6.61 4.76
N THR A 27 -14.55 -5.34 4.40
CA THR A 27 -15.13 -4.91 3.12
C THR A 27 -14.27 -5.35 1.93
N THR A 28 -12.95 -5.26 2.04
CA THR A 28 -12.01 -5.73 1.02
C THR A 28 -11.89 -7.25 1.01
N LEU A 29 -11.98 -7.91 2.17
CA LEU A 29 -12.00 -9.38 2.24
C LEU A 29 -13.27 -9.99 1.63
N LEU A 30 -14.41 -9.30 1.74
CA LEU A 30 -15.69 -9.76 1.22
C LEU A 30 -15.87 -9.44 -0.28
N ASP A 31 -15.26 -8.36 -0.76
CA ASP A 31 -15.33 -7.92 -2.15
C ASP A 31 -13.97 -7.44 -2.64
N ALA A 32 -13.32 -8.27 -3.46
CA ALA A 32 -12.02 -7.96 -4.06
C ALA A 32 -12.05 -6.74 -4.99
N ASN A 33 -13.23 -6.32 -5.49
CA ASN A 33 -13.34 -5.09 -6.29
C ASN A 33 -13.05 -3.83 -5.47
N ASN A 34 -13.17 -3.90 -4.14
CA ASN A 34 -12.80 -2.77 -3.28
C ASN A 34 -11.28 -2.56 -3.21
N LEU A 35 -10.49 -3.58 -3.56
CA LEU A 35 -9.03 -3.49 -3.47
C LEU A 35 -8.50 -2.29 -4.27
N SER A 36 -9.02 -2.04 -5.48
CA SER A 36 -8.61 -0.91 -6.33
C SER A 36 -8.81 0.46 -5.68
N ASN A 37 -9.80 0.59 -4.78
CA ASN A 37 -10.09 1.81 -4.04
C ASN A 37 -9.17 2.02 -2.83
N VAL A 38 -8.49 0.98 -2.37
CA VAL A 38 -7.55 1.05 -1.25
C VAL A 38 -6.23 1.64 -1.73
N LEU A 39 -5.75 2.67 -1.03
CA LEU A 39 -4.44 3.30 -1.26
C LEU A 39 -3.31 2.28 -1.19
N ILE A 40 -2.30 2.45 -2.06
CA ILE A 40 -1.10 1.61 -2.08
C ILE A 40 -0.43 1.56 -0.71
N VAL A 41 -0.31 2.70 -0.04
CA VAL A 41 0.29 2.79 1.31
C VAL A 41 -0.43 1.93 2.35
N ARG A 42 -1.77 1.85 2.26
CA ARG A 42 -2.58 1.05 3.17
C ARG A 42 -2.41 -0.43 2.87
N ARG A 43 -2.37 -0.81 1.59
CA ARG A 43 -2.05 -2.20 1.19
C ARG A 43 -0.66 -2.63 1.66
N MET A 44 0.34 -1.74 1.57
CA MET A 44 1.68 -1.99 2.11
C MET A 44 1.67 -2.23 3.62
N SER A 45 0.81 -1.51 4.37
CA SER A 45 0.69 -1.71 5.83
C SER A 45 0.25 -3.13 6.22
N TRP A 46 -0.49 -3.84 5.35
CA TRP A 46 -0.89 -5.24 5.57
C TRP A 46 0.29 -6.22 5.58
N ALA A 47 1.45 -5.79 5.09
CA ALA A 47 2.68 -6.55 5.09
C ALA A 47 3.61 -6.21 6.27
N ALA A 48 3.32 -5.14 7.02
CA ALA A 48 4.23 -4.55 8.00
C ALA A 48 4.57 -5.46 9.21
N GLU A 49 3.74 -6.47 9.47
CA GLU A 49 3.95 -7.46 10.54
C GLU A 49 4.24 -8.87 10.00
N ARG A 50 4.25 -9.05 8.67
CA ARG A 50 4.52 -10.35 8.06
C ARG A 50 5.99 -10.72 8.24
N ARG A 51 6.23 -12.00 8.49
CA ARG A 51 7.57 -12.59 8.55
C ARG A 51 7.71 -13.61 7.45
N THR A 52 8.81 -13.55 6.72
CA THR A 52 9.14 -14.48 5.66
C THR A 52 10.44 -15.21 6.00
N THR A 53 10.64 -16.38 5.39
CA THR A 53 11.88 -17.15 5.61
C THR A 53 13.05 -16.51 4.88
N ARG A 54 12.83 -15.99 3.67
CA ARG A 54 13.80 -15.20 2.92
C ARG A 54 13.38 -13.75 2.90
N ILE A 55 14.36 -12.85 2.89
CA ILE A 55 14.10 -11.40 2.93
C ILE A 55 13.34 -10.97 1.66
N GLU A 56 13.73 -11.47 0.50
CA GLU A 56 13.10 -11.16 -0.78
C GLU A 56 11.63 -11.62 -0.89
N ASP A 57 11.22 -12.64 -0.13
CA ASP A 57 9.84 -13.11 -0.12
C ASP A 57 8.89 -12.07 0.48
N GLN A 58 9.40 -11.09 1.25
CA GLN A 58 8.61 -9.93 1.68
C GLN A 58 8.05 -9.16 0.48
N ALA A 59 8.82 -9.08 -0.62
CA ALA A 59 8.39 -8.44 -1.84
C ALA A 59 7.51 -9.37 -2.68
N TYR A 60 7.95 -10.62 -2.88
CA TYR A 60 7.28 -11.54 -3.81
C TYR A 60 5.91 -12.00 -3.32
N SER A 61 5.69 -12.07 -2.01
CA SER A 61 4.37 -12.36 -1.45
C SER A 61 3.33 -11.25 -1.68
N LEU A 62 3.73 -10.08 -2.16
CA LEU A 62 2.86 -8.91 -2.36
C LEU A 62 2.44 -8.71 -3.83
N LEU A 63 3.05 -9.42 -4.78
CA LEU A 63 2.77 -9.26 -6.21
C LEU A 63 1.27 -9.34 -6.52
N GLY A 64 0.57 -10.32 -5.94
CA GLY A 64 -0.86 -10.50 -6.16
C GLY A 64 -1.75 -9.38 -5.60
N ILE A 65 -1.40 -8.78 -4.46
CA ILE A 65 -2.19 -7.69 -3.84
C ILE A 65 -2.05 -6.39 -4.63
N PHE A 66 -0.91 -6.20 -5.30
CA PHE A 66 -0.66 -5.06 -6.16
C PHE A 66 -0.99 -5.33 -7.63
N GLY A 67 -1.28 -6.57 -8.02
CA GLY A 67 -1.58 -6.92 -9.41
C GLY A 67 -0.39 -6.69 -10.35
N VAL A 68 0.84 -6.76 -9.83
CA VAL A 68 2.07 -6.51 -10.59
C VAL A 68 2.81 -7.81 -10.87
N ASN A 69 3.65 -7.80 -11.90
CA ASN A 69 4.53 -8.90 -12.23
C ASN A 69 5.99 -8.43 -12.35
N MET A 70 6.91 -9.19 -11.77
CA MET A 70 8.35 -8.93 -11.86
C MET A 70 9.13 -10.25 -11.72
N PRO A 71 10.31 -10.41 -12.36
CA PRO A 71 11.12 -11.63 -12.21
C PRO A 71 11.47 -11.94 -10.76
N LEU A 72 11.51 -13.21 -10.36
CA LEU A 72 11.95 -13.65 -9.04
C LEU A 72 13.47 -13.87 -9.08
N ILE A 73 14.23 -13.04 -8.36
CA ILE A 73 15.70 -13.09 -8.31
C ILE A 73 16.13 -13.32 -6.86
N TYR A 74 16.40 -14.58 -6.53
CA TYR A 74 16.87 -14.94 -5.20
C TYR A 74 18.29 -14.40 -4.95
N GLY A 75 18.51 -13.89 -3.74
CA GLY A 75 19.76 -13.21 -3.36
C GLY A 75 19.75 -11.69 -3.49
N GLU A 76 18.65 -11.08 -3.94
CA GLU A 76 18.46 -9.62 -3.96
C GLU A 76 18.37 -9.01 -2.54
N ARG A 77 17.90 -9.78 -1.56
CA ARG A 77 17.58 -9.33 -0.19
C ARG A 77 16.64 -8.11 -0.22
N GLU A 78 16.96 -7.03 0.48
CA GLU A 78 16.14 -5.82 0.61
C GLU A 78 15.90 -5.12 -0.75
N LYS A 79 16.78 -5.34 -1.74
CA LYS A 79 16.62 -4.76 -3.08
C LYS A 79 15.35 -5.27 -3.78
N ALA A 80 14.88 -6.48 -3.45
CA ALA A 80 13.64 -7.01 -4.01
C ALA A 80 12.44 -6.13 -3.65
N PHE A 81 12.40 -5.60 -2.41
CA PHE A 81 11.33 -4.74 -1.96
C PHE A 81 11.38 -3.34 -2.58
N ILE A 82 12.58 -2.81 -2.81
CA ILE A 82 12.76 -1.56 -3.58
C ILE A 82 12.27 -1.75 -5.02
N ARG A 83 12.65 -2.87 -5.67
CA ARG A 83 12.22 -3.19 -7.04
C ARG A 83 10.71 -3.38 -7.14
N LEU A 84 10.08 -3.99 -6.14
CA LEU A 84 8.62 -4.06 -6.06
C LEU A 84 7.99 -2.67 -6.08
N GLN A 85 8.47 -1.74 -5.26
CA GLN A 85 7.91 -0.39 -5.20
C GLN A 85 8.11 0.38 -6.51
N GLN A 86 9.24 0.19 -7.21
CA GLN A 86 9.45 0.75 -8.54
C GLN A 86 8.43 0.23 -9.57
N VAL A 87 8.15 -1.08 -9.56
CA VAL A 87 7.15 -1.66 -10.46
C VAL A 87 5.76 -1.16 -10.11
N ILE A 88 5.42 -1.01 -8.83
CA ILE A 88 4.15 -0.45 -8.36
C ILE A 88 3.97 1.00 -8.82
N ASP A 89 4.99 1.84 -8.65
CA ASP A 89 5.00 3.24 -9.09
C ASP A 89 4.77 3.36 -10.60
N GLN A 90 5.42 2.50 -11.40
CA GLN A 90 5.22 2.44 -12.85
C GLN A 90 3.80 2.00 -13.26
N ASN A 91 3.16 1.12 -12.49
CA ASN A 91 1.80 0.62 -12.79
C ASN A 91 0.71 1.54 -12.23
N HIS A 92 1.03 2.39 -11.24
CA HIS A 92 0.09 3.26 -10.55
C HIS A 92 0.68 4.67 -10.31
N PRO A 93 1.07 5.40 -11.36
CA PRO A 93 1.74 6.70 -11.23
C PRO A 93 0.89 7.77 -10.53
N ASP A 94 -0.43 7.63 -10.55
CA ASP A 94 -1.38 8.57 -9.94
C ASP A 94 -1.54 8.36 -8.42
N ASP A 95 -0.99 7.28 -7.84
CA ASP A 95 -1.12 6.95 -6.41
C ASP A 95 0.20 7.16 -5.65
N LEU A 96 0.48 8.42 -5.37
CA LEU A 96 1.66 8.88 -4.62
C LEU A 96 1.65 8.45 -3.14
N SER A 97 0.58 7.80 -2.66
CA SER A 97 0.53 7.33 -1.28
C SER A 97 1.69 6.38 -0.97
N LEU A 98 2.25 5.71 -1.99
CA LEU A 98 3.43 4.89 -1.90
C LEU A 98 4.59 5.56 -1.14
N PHE A 99 4.75 6.89 -1.21
CA PHE A 99 5.85 7.62 -0.56
C PHE A 99 5.54 8.14 0.86
N ALA A 100 4.30 7.96 1.34
CA ALA A 100 3.83 8.52 2.61
C ALA A 100 4.39 7.81 3.87
N TRP A 101 5.05 6.66 3.71
CA TRP A 101 5.71 5.94 4.82
C TRP A 101 6.76 6.81 5.53
N SER A 102 7.47 7.66 4.78
CA SER A 102 8.55 8.52 5.29
C SER A 102 8.03 9.59 6.26
N PHE A 103 6.85 10.15 5.97
CA PHE A 103 6.22 11.18 6.78
C PHE A 103 5.82 10.66 8.17
N LEU A 104 5.24 9.45 8.23
CA LEU A 104 4.79 8.86 9.50
C LEU A 104 5.93 8.22 10.30
N ALA A 105 6.97 7.73 9.62
CA ALA A 105 8.18 7.25 10.28
C ALA A 105 8.95 8.38 11.00
N SER A 106 8.95 9.61 10.45
CA SER A 106 9.68 10.75 11.04
C SER A 106 9.09 11.32 12.34
N LYS A 107 7.88 10.91 12.73
CA LYS A 107 7.20 11.37 13.96
C LYS A 107 7.70 10.65 15.23
N GLN A 108 8.50 9.59 15.08
CA GLN A 108 9.20 8.91 16.17
C GLN A 108 10.71 9.25 16.06
N ASP A 109 11.14 10.30 16.73
CA ASP A 109 12.53 10.80 16.68
C ASP A 109 13.53 9.74 17.19
N ILE A 110 14.59 9.45 16.42
CA ILE A 110 15.97 9.02 16.80
C ILE A 110 16.66 8.64 15.48
N GLN A 111 17.63 9.47 15.06
CA GLN A 111 18.46 9.33 13.86
C GLN A 111 17.67 9.04 12.59
N ARG A 112 17.44 10.05 11.74
CA ARG A 112 17.01 9.85 10.35
C ARG A 112 17.87 8.70 9.81
N PRO A 113 17.32 7.48 9.59
CA PRO A 113 18.02 6.54 8.72
C PRO A 113 18.23 7.35 7.46
N GLU A 114 19.42 7.35 6.87
CA GLU A 114 19.64 8.08 5.64
C GLU A 114 18.47 7.78 4.70
N LEU A 115 17.54 8.73 4.60
CA LEU A 115 16.40 8.71 3.68
C LEU A 115 16.99 9.00 2.29
N SER A 116 18.12 8.37 1.97
CA SER A 116 18.83 8.51 0.70
C SER A 116 18.09 7.75 -0.41
N SER A 117 17.12 6.92 -0.04
CA SER A 117 16.22 6.21 -0.94
C SER A 117 14.80 6.76 -0.84
N LEU A 118 14.24 7.10 -2.01
CA LEU A 118 12.83 7.45 -2.22
C LEU A 118 11.87 6.31 -1.80
N PHE A 119 12.33 5.07 -1.91
CA PHE A 119 11.56 3.87 -1.60
C PHE A 119 11.94 3.31 -0.22
N ALA A 120 10.96 2.71 0.47
CA ALA A 120 11.16 2.07 1.75
C ALA A 120 12.06 0.83 1.60
N THR A 121 12.88 0.53 2.61
CA THR A 121 13.72 -0.67 2.61
C THR A 121 13.01 -1.91 3.16
N ASP A 122 11.97 -1.72 3.98
CA ASP A 122 11.23 -2.81 4.62
C ASP A 122 9.72 -2.46 4.79
N PRO A 123 8.80 -3.42 4.67
CA PRO A 123 7.36 -3.19 4.87
C PRO A 123 6.97 -2.62 6.25
N SER A 124 7.77 -2.86 7.29
CA SER A 124 7.48 -2.37 8.65
C SER A 124 7.39 -0.84 8.73
N LEU A 125 8.03 -0.12 7.81
CA LEU A 125 7.94 1.35 7.70
C LEU A 125 6.51 1.82 7.34
N PHE A 126 5.68 0.94 6.79
CA PHE A 126 4.28 1.22 6.51
C PHE A 126 3.33 0.88 7.66
N ARG A 127 3.82 0.37 8.81
CA ARG A 127 2.98 -0.07 9.94
C ARG A 127 1.97 0.99 10.37
N LEU A 128 2.41 2.25 10.40
CA LEU A 128 1.58 3.37 10.84
C LEU A 128 0.66 3.90 9.74
N CYS A 129 0.72 3.38 8.51
CA CYS A 129 -0.04 3.91 7.38
C CYS A 129 -1.44 3.30 7.24
N SER A 130 -1.85 2.42 8.15
CA SER A 130 -3.13 1.70 8.08
C SER A 130 -4.36 2.60 8.18
N PHE A 131 -4.22 3.81 8.74
CA PHE A 131 -5.32 4.78 8.87
C PHE A 131 -5.49 5.69 7.64
N LEU A 132 -4.59 5.65 6.66
CA LEU A 132 -4.66 6.53 5.50
C LEU A 132 -5.78 6.10 4.56
N GLU A 133 -6.60 7.07 4.15
CA GLU A 133 -7.75 6.87 3.27
C GLU A 133 -7.75 7.89 2.14
N ARG A 134 -8.27 7.48 0.98
CA ARG A 134 -8.34 8.35 -0.20
C ARG A 134 -9.41 9.42 0.04
N VAL A 135 -8.98 10.68 0.11
CA VAL A 135 -9.89 11.82 0.14
C VAL A 135 -10.60 11.91 -1.22
N ARG A 136 -11.93 11.90 -1.20
CA ARG A 136 -12.79 12.02 -2.39
C ARG A 136 -13.40 13.41 -2.49
N ASP A 137 -12.58 14.43 -2.35
CA ASP A 137 -13.02 15.81 -2.52
C ASP A 137 -12.72 16.25 -3.95
N SER A 138 -13.74 16.26 -4.81
CA SER A 138 -13.62 16.69 -6.19
C SER A 138 -13.35 18.20 -6.34
N THR A 139 -13.50 18.97 -5.25
CA THR A 139 -13.16 20.40 -5.26
C THR A 139 -11.65 20.63 -5.15
N ILE A 140 -10.88 19.61 -4.75
CA ILE A 140 -9.43 19.66 -4.69
C ILE A 140 -8.88 19.13 -6.03
N PRO A 141 -8.24 19.98 -6.85
CA PRO A 141 -7.58 19.52 -8.07
C PRO A 141 -6.53 18.47 -7.70
N SER A 142 -6.61 17.29 -8.30
CA SER A 142 -5.53 16.31 -8.19
C SER A 142 -4.32 16.87 -8.94
N PRO A 143 -3.19 17.17 -8.26
CA PRO A 143 -2.01 17.64 -8.94
C PRO A 143 -1.47 16.54 -9.85
N ASN A 144 -1.07 16.88 -11.07
CA ASN A 144 -0.28 15.96 -11.89
C ASN A 144 1.13 15.94 -11.30
N ILE A 145 1.53 14.81 -10.73
CA ILE A 145 2.85 14.66 -10.12
C ILE A 145 3.58 13.55 -10.86
N VAL A 146 4.74 13.89 -11.40
CA VAL A 146 5.62 12.92 -12.06
C VAL A 146 6.84 12.70 -11.17
N VAL A 147 7.02 11.45 -10.73
CA VAL A 147 8.17 11.05 -9.92
C VAL A 147 9.18 10.37 -10.83
N THR A 148 10.42 10.89 -10.85
CA THR A 148 11.54 10.26 -11.54
C THR A 148 12.67 9.97 -10.56
N ASN A 149 13.64 9.16 -10.97
CA ASN A 149 14.86 8.91 -10.20
C ASN A 149 15.79 10.14 -10.05
N LYS A 150 15.39 11.32 -10.56
CA LYS A 150 16.17 12.56 -10.52
C LYS A 150 15.39 13.76 -9.98
N VAL A 151 14.09 13.84 -10.25
CA VAL A 151 13.23 15.01 -9.98
C VAL A 151 11.80 14.55 -9.66
N VAL A 152 11.15 15.27 -8.75
CA VAL A 152 9.69 15.25 -8.56
C VAL A 152 9.13 16.51 -9.19
N GLU A 153 8.30 16.38 -10.23
CA GLU A 153 7.65 17.51 -10.89
C GLU A 153 6.18 17.58 -10.44
N ILE A 154 5.75 18.76 -9.95
CA ILE A 154 4.37 19.00 -9.49
C ILE A 154 3.75 20.05 -10.39
N LEU A 155 2.78 19.63 -11.21
CA LEU A 155 1.99 20.51 -12.07
C LEU A 155 0.63 20.75 -11.40
N LEU A 156 0.48 21.92 -10.78
CA LEU A 156 -0.80 22.35 -10.23
C LEU A 156 -1.72 22.79 -11.37
N GLY A 157 -2.81 22.06 -11.58
CA GLY A 157 -3.87 22.48 -12.49
C GLY A 157 -4.53 23.76 -11.96
N ALA A 158 -4.45 24.86 -12.72
CA ALA A 158 -5.16 26.08 -12.38
C ALA A 158 -6.67 25.82 -12.38
N ALA A 159 -7.31 25.94 -11.21
CA ALA A 159 -8.76 25.89 -11.12
C ALA A 159 -9.34 27.05 -11.96
N HIS A 160 -10.02 26.69 -13.05
CA HIS A 160 -10.69 27.65 -13.91
C HIS A 160 -11.86 28.25 -13.13
N GLY A 161 -11.70 29.48 -12.64
CA GLY A 161 -12.77 30.22 -12.00
C GLY A 161 -13.88 30.50 -13.02
N GLN A 162 -14.97 29.72 -12.96
CA GLN A 162 -16.24 30.15 -13.53
C GLN A 162 -16.75 31.35 -12.72
N LYS A 163 -16.47 32.56 -13.22
CA LYS A 163 -17.28 33.73 -12.95
C LYS A 163 -18.35 33.81 -14.03
N CYS A 164 -19.61 33.64 -13.64
CA CYS A 164 -20.79 34.33 -14.17
C CYS A 164 -21.87 34.24 -13.10
#